data_AF-A0A382TWB1-F1
#
_entry.id   AF-A0A382TWB1-F1
#
_cell.length_a   1.000
_cell.length_b   1.000
_cell.length_c   1.000
_cell.angle_alpha   90.00
_cell.angle_beta   90.00
_cell.angle_gamma   90.00
#
_symmetry.space_group_name_H-M   'P 1'
#
loop_
_entity.id
_entity.type
_entity.pdbx_description
1 polymer ?
#
loop_
_entity_poly.entity_id
_entity_poly.type
_entity_poly.pdbx_seq_one_letter_code
_entity_poly.pdbx_strand_id
1 'polypeptide(L)' 'FNSEKECWEYYENEQLGEKKWGKQNLTSQNRRPDKNFHFKLNWNEYPIRTYKGKDKGFRSTVWLSCERKYPKIFNE' A
#
# COMPACT_ATOMS: atom_id res chain seq x y z
N PHE A 1 -6.98 -7.74 -9.24
CA PHE A 1 -6.09 -8.69 -8.53
C PHE A 1 -6.94 -9.76 -7.88
N ASN A 2 -6.48 -11.00 -7.92
CA ASN A 2 -7.16 -12.15 -7.33
C ASN A 2 -6.82 -12.32 -5.83
N SER A 3 -5.81 -11.62 -5.33
CA SER A 3 -5.47 -11.59 -3.90
C SER A 3 -4.86 -10.24 -3.48
N GLU A 4 -4.87 -9.97 -2.16
CA GLU A 4 -4.17 -8.81 -1.58
C GLU A 4 -2.67 -8.87 -1.86
N LYS A 5 -2.09 -10.08 -1.79
CA LYS A 5 -0.68 -10.36 -2.09
C LYS A 5 -0.33 -9.92 -3.51
N GLU A 6 -1.10 -10.37 -4.50
CA GLU A 6 -0.87 -10.05 -5.91
C GLU A 6 -0.93 -8.54 -6.16
N CYS A 7 -1.90 -7.85 -5.56
CA CYS A 7 -1.98 -6.39 -5.61
C CYS A 7 -0.73 -5.73 -5.00
N TRP A 8 -0.33 -6.18 -3.81
CA TRP A 8 0.76 -5.57 -3.05
C TRP A 8 2.11 -5.78 -3.76
N GLU A 9 2.35 -6.99 -4.26
CA GLU A 9 3.54 -7.34 -5.04
C GLU A 9 3.57 -6.62 -6.39
N TYR A 10 2.43 -6.45 -7.07
CA TYR A 10 2.34 -5.73 -8.34
C TYR A 10 2.87 -4.29 -8.24
N TYR A 11 2.59 -3.59 -7.13
CA TYR A 11 3.07 -2.22 -6.94
C TYR A 11 4.50 -2.14 -6.37
N GLU A 12 5.00 -3.19 -5.73
CA GLU A 12 6.42 -3.31 -5.36
C GLU A 12 7.30 -3.64 -6.57
N ASN A 13 6.78 -4.47 -7.48
CA ASN A 13 7.51 -4.91 -8.66
C ASN A 13 7.91 -3.70 -9.52
N GLU A 14 9.19 -3.67 -9.90
CA GLU A 14 9.84 -2.56 -10.59
C GLU A 14 9.57 -1.17 -9.97
N GLN A 15 9.22 -1.13 -8.68
CA GLN A 15 8.86 0.08 -7.96
C GLN A 15 7.73 0.88 -8.64
N LEU A 16 6.75 0.17 -9.22
CA LEU A 16 5.66 0.77 -9.98
C LEU A 16 4.86 1.79 -9.17
N GLY A 17 4.64 1.50 -7.88
CA GLY A 17 3.98 2.44 -6.97
C GLY A 17 4.74 3.77 -6.87
N GLU A 18 6.08 3.73 -6.81
CA GLU A 18 6.87 4.95 -6.77
C GLU A 18 6.89 5.70 -8.10
N LYS A 19 6.91 4.98 -9.24
CA LYS A 19 6.80 5.58 -10.58
C LYS A 19 5.49 6.34 -10.77
N LYS A 20 4.39 5.82 -10.19
CA LYS A 20 3.04 6.39 -10.27
C LYS A 20 2.81 7.51 -9.26
N TRP A 21 3.22 7.34 -8.00
CA TRP A 21 2.79 8.18 -6.89
C TRP A 21 3.91 8.85 -6.10
N GLY A 22 5.16 8.74 -6.57
CA GLY A 22 6.32 9.34 -5.92
C GLY A 22 6.93 8.42 -4.85
N LYS A 23 8.01 8.87 -4.21
CA LYS A 23 8.79 8.01 -3.29
C LYS A 23 7.93 7.43 -2.16
N GLN A 24 8.15 6.16 -1.85
CA GLN A 24 7.54 5.48 -0.71
C GLN A 24 8.02 6.13 0.61
N ASN A 25 7.12 6.28 1.57
CA ASN A 25 7.51 6.61 2.94
C ASN A 25 8.15 5.39 3.60
N LEU A 26 9.35 5.61 4.13
CA LEU A 26 10.10 4.60 4.86
C LEU A 26 9.63 4.52 6.31
N THR A 27 9.89 3.38 6.95
CA THR A 27 9.74 3.22 8.39
C THR A 27 10.74 4.10 9.14
N SER A 28 10.58 4.21 10.45
CA SER A 28 11.54 4.91 11.32
C SER A 28 12.97 4.32 11.25
N GLN A 29 13.12 3.06 10.82
CA GLN A 29 14.42 2.43 10.57
C GLN A 29 14.95 2.63 9.14
N ASN A 30 14.39 3.58 8.37
CA ASN A 30 14.74 3.82 6.97
C ASN A 30 14.57 2.57 6.06
N ARG A 31 13.61 1.70 6.37
CA ARG A 31 13.27 0.52 5.54
C ARG A 31 11.94 0.73 4.84
N ARG A 32 11.73 0.04 3.71
CA ARG A 32 10.40 -0.03 3.11
C ARG A 32 9.47 -0.82 4.04
N PRO A 33 8.19 -0.40 4.18
CA PRO A 33 7.19 -1.22 4.86
C PRO A 33 7.09 -2.60 4.20
N ASP A 34 7.29 -3.65 4.97
CA ASP A 34 7.08 -5.03 4.55
C ASP A 34 5.65 -5.48 4.89
N LYS A 35 5.32 -6.75 4.63
CA LYS A 35 4.01 -7.33 4.96
C LYS A 35 3.65 -7.30 6.46
N ASN A 36 4.64 -7.16 7.34
CA ASN A 36 4.45 -7.17 8.79
C ASN A 36 4.27 -5.75 9.35
N PHE A 37 4.29 -4.72 8.50
CA PHE A 37 4.07 -3.36 8.95
C PHE A 37 2.68 -3.22 9.59
N HIS A 38 2.62 -2.55 10.74
CA HIS A 38 1.41 -2.50 11.57
C HIS A 38 0.30 -1.62 10.98
N PHE A 39 0.63 -0.71 10.05
CA PHE A 39 -0.34 0.20 9.46
C PHE A 39 -1.21 -0.53 8.44
N LYS A 40 -2.22 -1.22 8.94
CA LYS A 40 -3.17 -2.03 8.16
C LYS A 40 -4.53 -2.05 8.82
N LEU A 41 -5.56 -2.34 8.02
CA LEU A 41 -6.91 -2.56 8.53
C LEU A 41 -6.99 -3.96 9.15
N ASN A 42 -7.86 -4.15 10.15
CA ASN A 42 -7.98 -5.40 10.90
C ASN A 42 -8.29 -6.62 10.03
N TRP A 43 -8.98 -6.41 8.90
CA TRP A 43 -9.35 -7.47 7.94
C TRP A 43 -8.35 -7.65 6.79
N ASN A 44 -7.30 -6.84 6.73
CA ASN A 44 -6.27 -6.94 5.69
C ASN A 44 -5.06 -7.74 6.19
N GLU A 45 -4.55 -8.60 5.32
CA GLU A 45 -3.29 -9.31 5.54
C GLU A 45 -2.10 -8.39 5.27
N TYR A 46 -2.19 -7.56 4.22
CA TYR A 46 -1.14 -6.65 3.78
C TYR A 46 -1.35 -5.20 4.25
N PRO A 47 -0.27 -4.47 4.56
CA PRO A 47 -0.36 -3.11 5.05
C PRO A 47 -0.60 -2.07 3.97
N ILE A 48 -1.14 -0.93 4.43
CA ILE A 48 -1.32 0.28 3.63
C ILE A 48 0.05 0.90 3.39
N ARG A 49 0.33 1.22 2.13
CA ARG A 49 1.54 1.93 1.73
C ARG A 49 1.24 3.41 1.58
N THR A 50 2.19 4.26 1.97
CA THR A 50 2.05 5.70 1.79
C THR A 50 3.18 6.23 0.93
N TYR A 51 2.85 7.07 -0.05
CA TYR A 51 3.76 7.68 -1.00
C TYR A 51 3.73 9.20 -0.87
N LYS A 52 4.87 9.85 -1.08
CA LYS A 52 5.06 11.31 -0.89
C LYS A 52 4.39 12.20 -1.95
N GLY A 53 3.64 11.62 -2.90
CA GLY A 53 3.13 12.34 -4.06
C GLY A 53 4.25 12.63 -5.06
N LYS A 54 3.99 12.40 -6.35
CA LYS A 54 4.95 12.68 -7.43
C LYS A 54 4.98 14.17 -7.77
N ASP A 55 3.79 14.77 -7.82
CA ASP A 55 3.58 16.16 -8.17
C ASP A 55 3.14 16.90 -6.90
N LYS A 56 3.91 17.91 -6.48
CA LYS A 56 3.70 18.69 -5.23
C LYS A 56 2.42 19.56 -5.22
N GLY A 57 1.35 19.12 -5.88
CA GLY A 57 0.02 19.74 -5.91
C GLY A 57 -0.96 19.08 -4.92
N PHE A 58 -2.27 19.15 -5.22
CA PHE A 58 -3.39 18.69 -4.37
C PHE A 58 -3.38 17.17 -4.00
N ARG A 59 -2.40 16.40 -4.49
CA ARG A 59 -2.16 14.99 -4.16
C ARG A 59 -0.80 14.80 -3.49
N SER A 60 -0.55 15.60 -2.47
CA SER A 60 0.70 15.63 -1.70
C SER A 60 1.02 14.31 -0.99
N THR A 61 0.07 13.40 -0.86
CA THR A 61 0.30 12.05 -0.31
C THR A 61 -0.71 11.07 -0.90
N VAL A 62 -0.26 9.87 -1.25
CA VAL A 62 -1.11 8.78 -1.74
C VAL A 62 -1.05 7.63 -0.75
N TRP A 63 -2.22 7.13 -0.34
CA TRP A 63 -2.35 5.94 0.49
C TRP A 63 -2.91 4.81 -0.38
N LEU A 64 -2.22 3.69 -0.41
CA LEU A 64 -2.56 2.54 -1.23
C LEU A 64 -2.90 1.36 -0.31
N SER A 65 -4.18 0.98 -0.28
CA SER A 65 -4.67 -0.25 0.31
C SER A 65 -4.92 -1.29 -0.79
N CYS A 66 -4.53 -2.54 -0.55
CA CYS A 66 -4.83 -3.68 -1.41
C CYS A 66 -5.94 -4.49 -0.77
N GLU A 67 -7.18 -3.98 -0.87
CA GLU A 67 -8.35 -4.58 -0.21
C GLU A 67 -9.04 -5.63 -1.08
N ARG A 68 -9.61 -6.64 -0.44
CA ARG A 68 -10.52 -7.58 -1.10
C ARG A 68 -11.83 -6.86 -1.42
N LYS A 69 -12.39 -7.10 -2.62
CA LYS A 69 -13.68 -6.54 -3.04
C LYS A 69 -14.83 -6.89 -2.08
N TYR A 70 -14.78 -8.08 -1.48
CA TYR A 70 -15.72 -8.53 -0.46
C TYR A 70 -14.93 -8.88 0.81
N PRO A 71 -14.68 -7.92 1.70
CA PRO A 71 -14.00 -8.19 2.95
C PRO A 71 -14.87 -9.06 3.85
N LYS A 72 -14.24 -9.87 4.71
CA LYS A 72 -14.91 -10.91 5.53
C LYS A 72 -16.07 -10.38 6.39
N ILE A 73 -16.06 -9.09 6.72
CA ILE A 73 -17.13 -8.40 7.46
C ILE A 73 -18.50 -8.37 6.77
N PHE A 74 -18.58 -8.66 5.46
CA PHE A 74 -19.86 -8.74 4.72
C PHE A 74 -20.37 -10.18 4.55
N ASN A 75 -19.64 -11.17 5.08
CA ASN A 75 -19.97 -12.60 4.96
C ASN A 75 -20.28 -13.27 6.32
N GLU A 76 -20.49 -12.47 7.38
CA GLU A 76 -21.10 -12.88 8.66
C GLU A 76 -22.53 -12.33 8.73
#